data_AF-A0A7L2M783-F1
#
_entry.id   AF-A0A7L2M783-F1
#
_cell.length_a   1.000
_cell.length_b   1.000
_cell.length_c   1.000
_cell.angle_alpha   90.00
_cell.angle_beta   90.00
_cell.angle_gamma   90.00
#
_symmetry.space_group_name_H-M   'P 1'
#
loop_
_entity.id
_entity.type
_entity.pdbx_description
1 polymer ?
#
loop_
_entity_poly.entity_id
_entity_poly.type
_entity_poly.pdbx_seq_one_letter_code
_entity_poly.pdbx_strand_id
1 'polypeptide(L)'
;LFSMALPAHTLALLAMASVATATIQVNMDMAQHSFDDQYLQCSAKMTKNLPELQRLDFHNNEKFAKNWTMATAEWQKRGSISSPLSPDQAIALMAYTMNFTKLYKPFNTAMRTAGYSSDKYRHEFPFKSLHFLLTQALQKLKPDKCQDVYRGVRGVKFNTMVGMKVRFGQFASTSLSETVAQGYGLDTVFKVRTCHGADIQKFSYDQSEKEVLIPPF
;
A
#
# COMPACT_ATOMS: atom_id res chain seq x y z
N LEU A 1 70.99 30.21 -19.53
CA LEU A 1 70.87 28.76 -19.79
C LEU A 1 69.66 28.24 -19.04
N PHE A 2 68.76 27.60 -19.79
CA PHE A 2 67.45 27.04 -19.48
C PHE A 2 67.20 26.54 -18.04
N SER A 3 65.98 26.77 -17.51
CA SER A 3 64.95 25.71 -17.53
C SER A 3 63.59 26.21 -17.02
N MET A 4 62.54 25.88 -17.79
CA MET A 4 61.13 25.98 -17.44
C MET A 4 60.74 24.83 -16.49
N ALA A 5 59.75 25.06 -15.61
CA ALA A 5 58.75 24.05 -15.25
C ALA A 5 57.51 24.72 -14.65
N LEU A 6 56.35 24.48 -15.28
CA LEU A 6 54.99 24.90 -14.86
C LEU A 6 54.43 24.00 -13.73
N PRO A 7 53.32 24.42 -13.07
CA PRO A 7 52.92 23.90 -11.76
C PRO A 7 52.08 22.61 -11.84
N ALA A 8 52.33 21.67 -10.92
CA ALA A 8 51.47 20.51 -10.73
C ALA A 8 50.26 20.87 -9.84
N HIS A 9 49.18 21.34 -10.47
CA HIS A 9 47.85 21.29 -9.86
C HIS A 9 47.31 19.87 -10.03
N THR A 10 47.30 19.11 -8.95
CA THR A 10 46.64 17.79 -8.87
C THR A 10 45.12 17.95 -8.94
N LEU A 11 44.54 17.74 -10.12
CA LEU A 11 43.11 17.44 -10.27
C LEU A 11 42.86 16.00 -9.83
N ALA A 12 42.26 15.82 -8.65
CA ALA A 12 41.68 14.54 -8.27
C ALA A 12 40.31 14.39 -8.95
N LEU A 13 40.22 13.56 -9.99
CA LEU A 13 38.93 13.11 -10.52
C LEU A 13 38.31 12.09 -9.55
N LEU A 14 37.31 12.52 -8.79
CA LEU A 14 36.38 11.62 -8.11
C LEU A 14 35.50 10.96 -9.18
N ALA A 15 35.86 9.75 -9.59
CA ALA A 15 34.95 8.88 -10.33
C ALA A 15 33.79 8.50 -9.40
N MET A 16 32.68 9.23 -9.50
CA MET A 16 31.41 8.85 -8.89
C MET A 16 30.90 7.62 -9.64
N ALA A 17 31.30 6.44 -9.19
CA ALA A 17 30.69 5.19 -9.64
C ALA A 17 29.21 5.23 -9.22
N SER A 18 28.31 5.52 -10.18
CA SER A 18 26.89 5.36 -9.98
C SER A 18 26.63 3.88 -9.74
N VAL A 19 26.31 3.51 -8.50
CA VAL A 19 25.81 2.17 -8.18
C VAL A 19 24.50 2.02 -8.96
N ALA A 20 24.53 1.28 -10.06
CA ALA A 20 23.33 0.93 -10.80
C ALA A 20 22.45 0.08 -9.86
N THR A 21 21.43 0.68 -9.26
CA THR A 21 20.47 -0.06 -8.45
C THR A 21 19.70 -1.00 -9.35
N ALA A 22 19.87 -2.30 -9.15
CA ALA A 22 19.19 -3.33 -9.94
C ALA A 22 17.67 -3.14 -9.86
N THR A 23 17.03 -2.89 -11.00
CA THR A 23 15.57 -2.77 -11.11
C THR A 23 14.94 -4.15 -11.22
N ILE A 24 13.98 -4.46 -10.35
CA ILE A 24 13.24 -5.73 -10.40
C ILE A 24 12.24 -5.66 -11.56
N GLN A 25 12.17 -6.72 -12.36
CA GLN A 25 11.18 -6.85 -13.44
C GLN A 25 10.01 -7.71 -12.94
N VAL A 26 8.78 -7.24 -13.13
CA VAL A 26 7.55 -7.97 -12.75
C VAL A 26 6.61 -8.00 -13.94
N ASN A 27 6.25 -9.18 -14.43
CA ASN A 27 5.18 -9.31 -15.40
C ASN A 27 3.84 -9.30 -14.65
N MET A 28 2.94 -8.41 -15.06
CA MET A 28 1.62 -8.33 -14.45
C MET A 28 0.70 -9.41 -15.00
N ASP A 29 -0.12 -9.96 -14.13
CA ASP A 29 -1.16 -10.94 -14.45
C ASP A 29 -2.46 -10.60 -13.70
N MET A 30 -3.40 -11.53 -13.63
CA MET A 30 -4.65 -11.37 -12.87
C MET A 30 -4.49 -11.62 -11.36
N ALA A 31 -3.27 -11.81 -10.86
CA ALA A 31 -2.94 -12.11 -9.46
C ALA A 31 -3.82 -13.25 -8.89
N GLN A 32 -3.76 -14.44 -9.50
CA GLN A 32 -4.62 -15.56 -9.11
C GLN A 32 -4.34 -16.12 -7.70
N HIS A 33 -3.17 -15.80 -7.14
CA HIS A 33 -2.75 -16.27 -5.81
C HIS A 33 -2.97 -15.24 -4.71
N SER A 34 -3.53 -14.06 -5.04
CA SER A 34 -3.84 -13.06 -4.04
C SER A 34 -5.05 -13.42 -3.22
N PHE A 35 -5.06 -13.03 -1.94
CA PHE A 35 -6.29 -13.02 -1.17
C PHE A 35 -7.11 -11.78 -1.54
N ASP A 36 -8.31 -11.96 -2.09
CA ASP A 36 -9.11 -10.89 -2.72
C ASP A 36 -10.59 -10.92 -2.29
N ASP A 37 -10.88 -11.47 -1.12
CA ASP A 37 -12.24 -11.66 -0.60
C ASP A 37 -13.00 -10.32 -0.47
N GLN A 38 -14.22 -10.28 -0.99
CA GLN A 38 -15.11 -9.11 -0.91
C GLN A 38 -16.11 -9.20 0.25
N TYR A 39 -16.21 -10.34 0.93
CA TYR A 39 -17.11 -10.58 2.07
C TYR A 39 -18.61 -10.36 1.79
N LEU A 40 -19.04 -10.37 0.53
CA LEU A 40 -20.40 -10.00 0.10
C LEU A 40 -21.50 -10.79 0.80
N GLN A 41 -21.24 -12.06 1.14
CA GLN A 41 -22.22 -12.97 1.74
C GLN A 41 -21.91 -13.33 3.20
N CYS A 42 -20.81 -12.84 3.76
CA CYS A 42 -20.35 -13.21 5.09
C CYS A 42 -19.97 -12.02 5.99
N SER A 43 -20.20 -10.79 5.53
CA SER A 43 -19.89 -9.56 6.26
C SER A 43 -20.45 -9.52 7.70
N ALA A 44 -21.71 -9.95 7.90
CA ALA A 44 -22.31 -10.03 9.24
C ALA A 44 -21.59 -11.05 10.15
N LYS A 45 -21.25 -12.22 9.61
CA LYS A 45 -20.50 -13.26 10.35
C LYS A 45 -19.09 -12.80 10.68
N MET A 46 -18.41 -12.16 9.74
CA MET A 46 -17.08 -11.59 9.95
C MET A 46 -17.08 -10.48 11.00
N THR A 47 -18.09 -9.61 10.98
CA THR A 47 -18.28 -8.57 12.00
C THR A 47 -18.44 -9.18 13.39
N LYS A 48 -19.25 -10.24 13.54
CA LYS A 48 -19.41 -10.94 14.82
C LYS A 48 -18.10 -11.57 15.31
N ASN A 49 -17.26 -12.08 14.40
CA ASN A 49 -16.00 -12.74 14.73
C ASN A 49 -14.80 -11.77 14.82
N LEU A 50 -14.99 -10.50 14.47
CA LEU A 50 -13.91 -9.51 14.37
C LEU A 50 -13.06 -9.40 15.66
N PRO A 51 -13.64 -9.35 16.87
CA PRO A 51 -12.83 -9.22 18.09
C PRO A 51 -11.83 -10.38 18.26
N GLU A 52 -12.28 -11.61 18.00
CA GLU A 52 -11.43 -12.80 18.11
C GLU A 52 -10.39 -12.86 16.98
N LEU A 53 -10.79 -12.53 15.75
CA LEU A 53 -9.86 -12.45 14.62
C LEU A 53 -8.75 -11.43 14.87
N GLN A 54 -9.10 -10.27 15.40
CA GLN A 54 -8.16 -9.21 15.70
C GLN A 54 -7.21 -9.60 16.84
N ARG A 55 -7.73 -10.24 17.90
CA ARG A 55 -6.91 -10.79 19.00
C ARG A 55 -5.88 -11.79 18.48
N LEU A 56 -6.28 -12.70 17.59
CA LEU A 56 -5.40 -13.70 16.99
C LEU A 56 -4.36 -13.08 16.06
N ASP A 57 -4.75 -12.11 15.22
CA ASP A 57 -3.80 -11.41 14.36
C ASP A 57 -2.76 -10.66 15.19
N PHE A 58 -3.16 -9.95 16.25
CA PHE A 58 -2.23 -9.24 17.13
C PHE A 58 -1.28 -10.18 17.86
N HIS A 59 -1.78 -11.33 18.33
CA HIS A 59 -0.95 -12.35 18.97
C HIS A 59 0.11 -12.91 18.01
N ASN A 60 -0.28 -13.18 16.77
CA ASN A 60 0.61 -13.76 15.76
C ASN A 60 1.47 -12.73 15.02
N ASN A 61 1.26 -11.43 15.26
CA ASN A 61 1.91 -10.35 14.54
C ASN A 61 2.08 -9.11 15.43
N GLU A 62 3.14 -9.11 16.22
CA GLU A 62 3.49 -8.01 17.13
C GLU A 62 3.63 -6.66 16.40
N LYS A 63 4.12 -6.67 15.15
CA LYS A 63 4.23 -5.46 14.34
C LYS A 63 2.85 -4.88 14.03
N PHE A 64 1.87 -5.71 13.73
CA PHE A 64 0.49 -5.28 13.53
C PHE A 64 -0.12 -4.75 14.83
N ALA A 65 0.05 -5.47 15.94
CA ALA A 65 -0.44 -5.03 17.25
C ALA A 65 0.11 -3.65 17.64
N LYS A 66 1.43 -3.46 17.54
CA LYS A 66 2.09 -2.17 17.81
C LYS A 66 1.59 -1.07 16.88
N ASN A 67 1.47 -1.36 15.59
CA ASN A 67 0.97 -0.39 14.63
C ASN A 67 -0.47 0.02 14.93
N TRP A 68 -1.34 -0.92 15.30
CA TRP A 68 -2.72 -0.65 15.64
C TRP A 68 -2.84 0.29 16.85
N THR A 69 -2.06 0.07 17.90
CA THR A 69 -2.01 0.96 19.06
C THR A 69 -1.62 2.39 18.66
N MET A 70 -0.59 2.53 17.82
CA MET A 70 -0.17 3.84 17.31
C MET A 70 -1.23 4.49 16.42
N ALA A 71 -1.83 3.72 15.51
CA ALA A 71 -2.90 4.20 14.63
C ALA A 71 -4.13 4.66 15.42
N THR A 72 -4.46 3.95 16.49
CA THR A 72 -5.54 4.33 17.42
C THR A 72 -5.24 5.68 18.05
N ALA A 73 -4.02 5.86 18.59
CA ALA A 73 -3.61 7.12 19.20
C ALA A 73 -3.60 8.29 18.19
N GLU A 74 -3.08 8.09 16.98
CA GLU A 74 -3.10 9.11 15.93
C GLU A 74 -4.52 9.44 15.46
N TRP A 75 -5.40 8.44 15.35
CA TRP A 75 -6.80 8.67 15.00
C TRP A 75 -7.53 9.47 16.09
N GLN A 76 -7.30 9.14 17.36
CA GLN A 76 -7.92 9.87 18.49
C GLN A 76 -7.51 11.35 18.54
N LYS A 77 -6.28 11.69 18.15
CA LYS A 77 -5.83 13.08 18.04
C LYS A 77 -6.64 13.91 17.04
N ARG A 78 -7.27 13.27 16.05
CA ARG A 78 -8.13 13.95 15.07
C ARG A 78 -9.49 14.36 15.63
N GLY A 79 -9.85 13.86 16.82
CA GLY A 79 -11.14 14.14 17.44
C GLY A 79 -12.32 13.53 16.68
N SER A 80 -13.51 14.08 16.93
CA SER A 80 -14.76 13.59 16.32
C SER A 80 -14.87 14.00 14.86
N ILE A 81 -14.52 13.08 13.96
CA ILE A 81 -14.78 13.22 12.52
C ILE A 81 -16.13 12.56 12.22
N SER A 82 -17.08 13.32 11.69
CA SER A 82 -18.31 12.76 11.12
C SER A 82 -17.93 11.85 9.94
N SER A 83 -18.25 10.57 10.05
CA SER A 83 -17.81 9.54 9.11
C SER A 83 -18.83 8.40 9.02
N PRO A 84 -19.03 7.81 7.83
CA PRO A 84 -19.82 6.57 7.68
C PRO A 84 -19.08 5.32 8.20
N LEU A 85 -17.80 5.46 8.55
CA LEU A 85 -16.96 4.37 9.05
C LEU A 85 -17.12 4.17 10.56
N SER A 86 -17.03 2.92 11.00
CA SER A 86 -16.82 2.63 12.41
C SER A 86 -15.42 3.09 12.86
N PRO A 87 -15.18 3.26 14.18
CA PRO A 87 -13.85 3.55 14.68
C PRO A 87 -12.77 2.57 14.18
N ASP A 88 -13.02 1.27 14.23
CA ASP A 88 -12.06 0.26 13.76
C ASP A 88 -11.78 0.36 12.25
N GLN A 89 -12.77 0.71 11.44
CA GLN A 89 -12.59 0.91 10.00
C GLN A 89 -11.69 2.12 9.72
N ALA A 90 -11.90 3.22 10.44
CA ALA A 90 -11.06 4.40 10.31
C ALA A 90 -9.63 4.15 10.83
N ILE A 91 -9.49 3.44 11.95
CA ILE A 91 -8.19 3.04 12.51
C ILE A 91 -7.46 2.09 11.55
N ALA A 92 -8.16 1.18 10.86
CA ALA A 92 -7.55 0.31 9.86
C ALA A 92 -6.94 1.11 8.68
N LEU A 93 -7.64 2.14 8.18
CA LEU A 93 -7.10 3.05 7.16
C LEU A 93 -5.89 3.83 7.68
N MET A 94 -5.97 4.36 8.90
CA MET A 94 -4.83 5.02 9.56
C MET A 94 -3.63 4.07 9.69
N ALA A 95 -3.86 2.83 10.12
CA ALA A 95 -2.84 1.79 10.28
C ALA A 95 -2.16 1.44 8.95
N TYR A 96 -2.94 1.28 7.88
CA TYR A 96 -2.43 0.99 6.55
C TYR A 96 -1.52 2.10 6.02
N THR A 97 -1.93 3.36 6.19
CA THR A 97 -1.24 4.55 5.63
C THR A 97 -0.13 5.08 6.54
N MET A 98 0.01 4.56 7.76
CA MET A 98 1.00 5.05 8.72
C MET A 98 2.44 4.78 8.27
N ASN A 99 3.20 5.86 8.10
CA ASN A 99 4.58 5.82 7.61
C ASN A 99 5.61 5.33 8.65
N PHE A 100 5.30 5.38 9.95
CA PHE A 100 6.25 4.99 11.00
C PHE A 100 6.54 3.48 11.01
N THR A 101 5.50 2.64 10.99
CA THR A 101 5.65 1.17 11.01
C THR A 101 5.72 0.57 9.60
N LYS A 102 5.18 1.29 8.60
CA LYS A 102 5.03 0.83 7.21
C LYS A 102 4.34 -0.53 7.15
N LEU A 103 3.23 -0.69 7.88
CA LEU A 103 2.49 -1.96 7.96
C LEU A 103 1.99 -2.43 6.58
N TYR A 104 1.67 -1.50 5.68
CA TYR A 104 1.29 -1.82 4.31
C TYR A 104 2.32 -2.70 3.59
N LYS A 105 3.62 -2.64 3.93
CA LYS A 105 4.65 -3.45 3.25
C LYS A 105 4.46 -4.96 3.52
N PRO A 106 4.57 -5.47 4.76
CA PRO A 106 4.34 -6.89 5.03
C PRO A 106 2.89 -7.30 4.74
N PHE A 107 1.91 -6.42 4.98
CA PHE A 107 0.51 -6.71 4.65
C PHE A 107 0.34 -6.97 3.14
N ASN A 108 0.75 -6.03 2.28
CA ASN A 108 0.64 -6.18 0.84
C ASN A 108 1.50 -7.32 0.29
N THR A 109 2.63 -7.64 0.91
CA THR A 109 3.41 -8.83 0.54
C THR A 109 2.66 -10.12 0.84
N ALA A 110 2.09 -10.27 2.04
CA ALA A 110 1.35 -11.46 2.43
C ALA A 110 0.08 -11.64 1.58
N MET A 111 -0.58 -10.52 1.23
CA MET A 111 -1.76 -10.50 0.35
C MET A 111 -1.54 -11.20 -0.99
N ARG A 112 -0.37 -11.04 -1.61
CA ARG A 112 -0.07 -11.60 -2.95
C ARG A 112 -0.09 -13.12 -3.01
N THR A 113 0.08 -13.81 -1.89
CA THR A 113 0.22 -15.27 -1.83
C THR A 113 -0.79 -15.95 -0.92
N ALA A 114 -1.50 -15.19 -0.09
CA ALA A 114 -2.46 -15.74 0.88
C ALA A 114 -3.65 -16.46 0.22
N GLY A 115 -4.00 -16.13 -1.03
CA GLY A 115 -5.05 -16.80 -1.80
C GLY A 115 -4.60 -18.09 -2.48
N TYR A 116 -3.32 -18.46 -2.42
CA TYR A 116 -2.79 -19.66 -3.07
C TYR A 116 -3.44 -20.96 -2.57
N SER A 117 -3.74 -21.05 -1.26
CA SER A 117 -4.41 -22.20 -0.66
C SER A 117 -5.05 -21.86 0.69
N SER A 118 -5.95 -22.72 1.17
CA SER A 118 -6.54 -22.56 2.52
C SER A 118 -5.46 -22.60 3.61
N ASP A 119 -4.43 -23.43 3.45
CA ASP A 119 -3.35 -23.55 4.44
C ASP A 119 -2.49 -22.29 4.51
N LYS A 120 -2.16 -21.69 3.35
CA LYS A 120 -1.49 -20.38 3.28
C LYS A 120 -2.30 -19.31 3.99
N TYR A 121 -3.60 -19.21 3.69
CA TYR A 121 -4.48 -18.25 4.35
C TYR A 121 -4.56 -18.46 5.87
N ARG A 122 -4.73 -19.71 6.32
CA ARG A 122 -4.91 -20.01 7.74
C ARG A 122 -3.66 -19.70 8.54
N HIS A 123 -2.50 -20.16 8.08
CA HIS A 123 -1.27 -20.18 8.89
C HIS A 123 -0.27 -19.06 8.56
N GLU A 124 -0.30 -18.50 7.33
CA GLU A 124 0.71 -17.52 6.89
C GLU A 124 0.14 -16.10 6.65
N PHE A 125 -1.15 -15.88 6.91
CA PHE A 125 -1.80 -14.58 6.76
C PHE A 125 -2.32 -14.02 8.09
N PRO A 126 -1.47 -13.39 8.93
CA PRO A 126 -1.85 -12.80 10.21
C PRO A 126 -2.33 -11.34 10.05
N PHE A 127 -3.26 -11.14 9.11
CA PHE A 127 -3.86 -9.84 8.78
C PHE A 127 -5.35 -9.96 8.41
N LYS A 128 -6.03 -10.99 8.92
CA LYS A 128 -7.42 -11.32 8.55
C LYS A 128 -8.38 -10.19 8.92
N SER A 129 -8.24 -9.65 10.13
CA SER A 129 -9.01 -8.53 10.65
C SER A 129 -8.72 -7.23 9.88
N LEU A 130 -7.45 -6.94 9.58
CA LEU A 130 -7.07 -5.76 8.80
C LEU A 130 -7.67 -5.79 7.40
N HIS A 131 -7.54 -6.93 6.72
CA HIS A 131 -8.10 -7.12 5.38
C HIS A 131 -9.62 -6.90 5.38
N PHE A 132 -10.33 -7.51 6.34
CA PHE A 132 -11.78 -7.37 6.47
C PHE A 132 -12.19 -5.91 6.72
N LEU A 133 -11.52 -5.23 7.66
CA LEU A 133 -11.82 -3.84 8.00
C LEU A 133 -11.57 -2.88 6.84
N LEU A 134 -10.43 -3.01 6.14
CA LEU A 134 -10.12 -2.22 4.96
C LEU A 134 -11.14 -2.45 3.84
N THR A 135 -11.49 -3.71 3.57
CA THR A 135 -12.48 -4.05 2.54
C THR A 135 -13.84 -3.41 2.83
N GLN A 136 -14.34 -3.56 4.06
CA GLN A 136 -15.60 -2.96 4.48
C GLN A 136 -15.56 -1.42 4.47
N ALA A 137 -14.42 -0.83 4.81
CA ALA A 137 -14.24 0.62 4.76
C ALA A 137 -14.35 1.13 3.31
N LEU A 138 -13.66 0.49 2.36
CA LEU A 138 -13.71 0.88 0.95
C LEU A 138 -15.09 0.65 0.34
N GLN A 139 -15.81 -0.40 0.74
CA GLN A 139 -17.19 -0.62 0.30
C GLN A 139 -18.14 0.50 0.75
N LYS A 140 -17.96 1.02 1.97
CA LYS A 140 -18.74 2.16 2.49
C LYS A 140 -18.34 3.50 1.88
N LEU A 141 -17.06 3.66 1.53
CA LEU A 141 -16.52 4.87 0.90
C LEU A 141 -16.51 4.78 -0.64
N LYS A 142 -17.20 3.80 -1.22
CA LYS A 142 -17.23 3.57 -2.66
C LYS A 142 -17.59 4.87 -3.39
N PRO A 143 -16.82 5.27 -4.41
CA PRO A 143 -17.06 6.54 -5.09
C PRO A 143 -18.32 6.45 -5.97
N ASP A 144 -19.03 7.58 -6.10
CA ASP A 144 -20.18 7.69 -7.00
C ASP A 144 -19.78 7.70 -8.48
N LYS A 145 -18.53 8.13 -8.76
CA LYS A 145 -17.98 8.25 -10.11
C LYS A 145 -16.57 7.67 -10.14
N CYS A 146 -16.20 7.08 -11.27
CA CYS A 146 -14.83 6.65 -11.48
C CYS A 146 -13.89 7.86 -11.53
N GLN A 147 -12.67 7.69 -11.04
CA GLN A 147 -11.67 8.75 -10.91
C GLN A 147 -10.31 8.31 -11.44
N ASP A 148 -9.56 9.27 -11.96
CA ASP A 148 -8.21 9.04 -12.47
C ASP A 148 -7.21 9.23 -11.32
N VAL A 149 -6.36 8.23 -11.12
CA VAL A 149 -5.41 8.16 -10.01
C VAL A 149 -4.06 7.64 -10.49
N TYR A 150 -3.03 7.93 -9.70
CA TYR A 150 -1.65 7.74 -10.08
C TYR A 150 -0.87 6.95 -9.02
N ARG A 151 0.06 6.11 -9.45
CA ARG A 151 0.96 5.38 -8.54
C ARG A 151 2.35 5.28 -9.13
N GLY A 152 3.32 5.93 -8.48
CA GLY A 152 4.73 5.73 -8.78
C GLY A 152 5.32 4.58 -7.98
N VAL A 153 6.20 3.82 -8.61
CA VAL A 153 6.96 2.73 -7.97
C VAL A 153 8.44 2.90 -8.28
N ARG A 154 9.27 2.81 -7.24
CA ARG A 154 10.73 2.86 -7.34
C ARG A 154 11.30 1.45 -7.29
N GLY A 155 12.31 1.19 -8.11
CA GLY A 155 13.08 -0.06 -8.13
C GLY A 155 12.34 -1.25 -8.74
N VAL A 156 11.15 -1.06 -9.31
CA VAL A 156 10.37 -2.12 -9.97
C VAL A 156 9.83 -1.62 -11.30
N LYS A 157 10.08 -2.38 -12.36
CA LYS A 157 9.51 -2.21 -13.68
C LYS A 157 8.43 -3.27 -13.89
N PHE A 158 7.19 -2.81 -14.00
CA PHE A 158 6.07 -3.69 -14.31
C PHE A 158 5.86 -3.76 -15.82
N ASN A 159 5.73 -4.98 -16.35
CA ASN A 159 5.54 -5.24 -17.75
C ASN A 159 4.18 -5.90 -17.99
N THR A 160 3.50 -5.50 -19.04
CA THR A 160 2.27 -6.14 -19.56
C THR A 160 2.13 -5.81 -21.05
N MET A 161 1.22 -6.48 -21.74
CA MET A 161 0.89 -6.19 -23.14
C MET A 161 -0.40 -5.38 -23.23
N VAL A 162 -0.49 -4.51 -24.24
CA VAL A 162 -1.72 -3.76 -24.52
C VAL A 162 -2.88 -4.74 -24.71
N GLY A 163 -4.01 -4.45 -24.06
CA GLY A 163 -5.20 -5.30 -24.08
C GLY A 163 -5.23 -6.43 -23.04
N MET A 164 -4.14 -6.68 -22.31
CA MET A 164 -4.13 -7.68 -21.24
C MET A 164 -4.89 -7.19 -20.00
N LYS A 165 -5.68 -8.08 -19.41
CA LYS A 165 -6.28 -7.86 -18.10
C LYS A 165 -5.23 -8.11 -17.03
N VAL A 166 -5.10 -7.15 -16.12
CA VAL A 166 -4.16 -7.22 -14.99
C VAL A 166 -4.86 -6.81 -13.71
N ARG A 167 -4.33 -7.29 -12.59
CA ARG A 167 -4.80 -6.95 -11.25
C ARG A 167 -3.62 -6.75 -10.32
N PHE A 168 -3.75 -5.86 -9.35
CA PHE A 168 -2.68 -5.65 -8.37
C PHE A 168 -2.55 -6.81 -7.38
N GLY A 169 -3.64 -7.52 -7.06
CA GLY A 169 -3.65 -8.65 -6.12
C GLY A 169 -3.38 -8.27 -4.66
N GLN A 170 -3.49 -6.99 -4.35
CA GLN A 170 -3.29 -6.40 -3.04
C GLN A 170 -3.99 -5.05 -3.04
N PHE A 171 -4.12 -4.44 -1.86
CA PHE A 171 -4.49 -3.04 -1.81
C PHE A 171 -3.41 -2.20 -2.52
N ALA A 172 -3.86 -1.32 -3.42
CA ALA A 172 -2.98 -0.46 -4.19
C ALA A 172 -3.24 1.00 -3.77
N SER A 173 -2.28 1.55 -3.03
CA SER A 173 -2.24 2.97 -2.70
C SER A 173 -1.93 3.77 -3.96
N THR A 174 -2.76 4.77 -4.25
CA THR A 174 -2.65 5.68 -5.39
C THR A 174 -2.93 7.11 -4.91
N SER A 175 -2.64 8.12 -5.72
CA SER A 175 -2.91 9.51 -5.41
C SER A 175 -3.78 10.15 -6.49
N LEU A 176 -4.62 11.10 -6.10
CA LEU A 176 -5.27 12.03 -7.05
C LEU A 176 -4.28 12.97 -7.74
N SER A 177 -3.04 13.08 -7.23
CA SER A 177 -1.99 13.93 -7.82
C SER A 177 -0.89 13.08 -8.45
N GLU A 178 -0.68 13.26 -9.76
CA GLU A 178 0.43 12.61 -10.47
C GLU A 178 1.78 12.99 -9.86
N THR A 179 1.98 14.26 -9.49
CA THR A 179 3.21 14.74 -8.84
C THR A 179 3.49 14.04 -7.50
N VAL A 180 2.47 13.89 -6.65
CA VAL A 180 2.60 13.14 -5.39
C VAL A 180 2.99 11.68 -5.68
N ALA A 181 2.30 11.04 -6.63
CA ALA A 181 2.59 9.66 -7.01
C ALA A 181 4.02 9.48 -7.54
N GLN A 182 4.51 10.39 -8.38
CA GLN A 182 5.87 10.36 -8.92
C GLN A 182 6.95 10.52 -7.85
N GLY A 183 6.65 11.18 -6.72
CA GLY A 183 7.53 11.23 -5.55
C GLY A 183 7.88 9.85 -4.98
N TYR A 184 6.99 8.86 -5.17
CA TYR A 184 7.21 7.47 -4.76
C TYR A 184 8.10 6.67 -5.71
N GLY A 185 8.26 7.12 -6.96
CA GLY A 185 9.15 6.50 -7.93
C GLY A 185 8.74 6.71 -9.38
N LEU A 186 9.72 6.57 -10.28
CA LEU A 186 9.58 6.80 -11.71
C LEU A 186 9.91 5.55 -12.56
N ASP A 187 10.36 4.45 -11.95
CA ASP A 187 10.66 3.20 -12.67
C ASP A 187 9.40 2.59 -13.28
N THR A 188 8.25 2.76 -12.63
CA THR A 188 6.92 2.56 -13.22
C THR A 188 5.98 3.60 -12.63
N VAL A 189 5.23 4.27 -13.51
CA VAL A 189 4.12 5.17 -13.12
C VAL A 189 2.84 4.61 -13.71
N PHE A 190 1.95 4.15 -12.85
CA PHE A 190 0.60 3.73 -13.23
C PHE A 190 -0.31 4.96 -13.33
N LYS A 191 -1.06 5.06 -14.43
CA LYS A 191 -2.21 5.95 -14.60
C LYS A 191 -3.45 5.07 -14.68
N VAL A 192 -4.32 5.15 -13.67
CA VAL A 192 -5.43 4.21 -13.49
C VAL A 192 -6.73 5.00 -13.42
N ARG A 193 -7.71 4.61 -14.23
CA ARG A 193 -9.10 5.03 -14.03
C ARG A 193 -9.80 3.98 -13.17
N THR A 194 -10.12 4.31 -11.92
CA THR A 194 -10.71 3.38 -10.96
C THR A 194 -12.15 3.73 -10.62
N CYS A 195 -13.03 2.73 -10.57
CA CYS A 195 -14.41 2.85 -10.11
C CYS A 195 -14.64 2.20 -8.73
N HIS A 196 -13.60 1.58 -8.18
CA HIS A 196 -13.64 0.88 -6.89
C HIS A 196 -12.72 1.51 -5.85
N GLY A 197 -11.75 2.32 -6.29
CA GLY A 197 -10.84 3.02 -5.38
C GLY A 197 -11.56 4.13 -4.63
N ALA A 198 -11.48 4.09 -3.30
CA ALA A 198 -12.09 5.10 -2.45
C ALA A 198 -11.08 6.18 -2.05
N ASP A 199 -11.51 7.44 -2.02
CA ASP A 199 -10.75 8.52 -1.42
C ASP A 199 -10.68 8.30 0.09
N ILE A 200 -9.46 8.08 0.59
CA ILE A 200 -9.20 7.84 2.01
C ILE A 200 -8.41 8.99 2.64
N GLN A 201 -8.26 10.14 1.97
CA GLN A 201 -7.45 11.27 2.42
C GLN A 201 -7.81 11.71 3.85
N LYS A 202 -9.09 11.71 4.20
CA LYS A 202 -9.53 12.10 5.56
C LYS A 202 -9.12 11.10 6.65
N PHE A 203 -8.84 9.86 6.26
CA PHE A 203 -8.49 8.75 7.14
C PHE A 203 -7.00 8.38 7.08
N SER A 204 -6.26 8.87 6.07
CA SER A 204 -4.85 8.60 5.90
C SER A 204 -4.00 9.34 6.93
N TYR A 205 -2.87 8.75 7.33
CA TYR A 205 -1.89 9.36 8.23
C TYR A 205 -1.39 10.69 7.68
N ASP A 206 -0.98 10.70 6.41
CA ASP A 206 -0.60 11.91 5.69
C ASP A 206 -1.68 12.29 4.67
N GLN A 207 -2.40 13.38 4.95
CA GLN A 207 -3.46 13.87 4.06
C GLN A 207 -2.91 14.56 2.81
N SER A 208 -1.63 14.97 2.81
CA SER A 208 -1.00 15.60 1.65
C SER A 208 -0.82 14.62 0.49
N GLU A 209 -0.86 13.31 0.79
CA GLU A 209 -0.76 12.24 -0.21
C GLU A 209 -1.99 12.15 -1.12
N LYS A 210 -3.13 12.76 -0.75
CA LYS A 210 -4.40 12.72 -1.50
C LYS A 210 -4.75 11.29 -1.91
N GLU A 211 -4.63 10.39 -0.93
CA GLU A 211 -4.58 8.96 -1.18
C GLU A 211 -5.94 8.40 -1.56
N VAL A 212 -5.96 7.66 -2.66
CA VAL A 212 -7.06 6.79 -3.08
C VAL A 212 -6.59 5.36 -2.96
N LEU A 213 -7.33 4.55 -2.21
CA LEU A 213 -6.99 3.15 -2.00
C LEU A 213 -7.84 2.25 -2.90
N ILE A 214 -7.19 1.51 -3.79
CA ILE A 214 -7.84 0.54 -4.68
C ILE A 214 -7.86 -0.83 -3.99
N PRO A 215 -9.03 -1.53 -3.93
CA PRO A 215 -9.13 -2.87 -3.36
C PRO A 215 -8.38 -3.93 -4.20
N PRO A 216 -8.14 -5.14 -3.64
CA PRO A 216 -7.38 -6.20 -4.30
C PRO A 216 -8.12 -6.95 -5.42
N PHE A 217 -9.43 -6.74 -5.58
CA PHE A 217 -10.32 -7.49 -6.50
C PHE A 217 -10.68 -6.71 -7.77
#